data_AF-A0A7T1MFI9-F1
#
_entry.id   AF-A0A7T1MFI9-F1
#
_cell.length_a   1.000
_cell.length_b   1.000
_cell.length_c   1.000
_cell.angle_alpha   90.00
_cell.angle_beta   90.00
_cell.angle_gamma   90.00
#
_symmetry.space_group_name_H-M   'P 1'
#
loop_
_entity.id
_entity.type
_entity.pdbx_description
1 polymer ?
#
loop_
_entity_poly.entity_id
_entity_poly.type
_entity_poly.pdbx_seq_one_letter_code
_entity_poly.pdbx_strand_id
1 'polypeptide(L)'
;MRSNTWGQFLAPCPDPQATAVLEPGALDSFQLHDSIHRIPADLWSRWVQLCFHFAHLRQGDLEVSCRLLRHEEDRSQWRLLIPHQEVSGASVRIDSFDAAIDIATGELVELYPPEGWVPAGSSHSHNTMTLDRFSSIDDASELGCPGLHIVLSHINTTRRTYLATASITANHRRFYLPDAAAVIDLTPIAATFHPAVLEVIQPQRPSRGWLLPVPSPTRQSRSACRTERPAHLSPSFTHEAAREPDSWPTSEAQEDLDWALHAVWEAIQEAFLCAEAYQLDRDDVLAEVIDAIRHSYAQHSTLLDNPLTWLDDHDLDHPSDGTDRPVPSTPQGLPISEW
;
A
#
# COMPACT_ATOMS: atom_id res chain seq x y z
N MET A 1 -6.11 -4.01 -42.35
CA MET A 1 -6.88 -3.48 -41.20
C MET A 1 -5.86 -2.93 -40.22
N ARG A 2 -5.93 -1.62 -39.92
CA ARG A 2 -4.95 -0.91 -39.07
C ARG A 2 -5.30 -1.18 -37.60
N SER A 3 -4.27 -1.45 -36.80
CA SER A 3 -4.32 -1.88 -35.41
C SER A 3 -5.06 -0.88 -34.52
N ASN A 4 -5.84 -1.40 -33.57
CA ASN A 4 -6.57 -0.62 -32.59
C ASN A 4 -5.60 0.18 -31.71
N THR A 5 -5.55 1.49 -31.96
CA THR A 5 -5.03 2.49 -31.05
C THR A 5 -5.91 2.56 -29.82
N TRP A 6 -5.36 2.11 -28.69
CA TRP A 6 -5.55 2.64 -27.32
C TRP A 6 -6.80 3.50 -27.14
N GLY A 7 -7.92 2.90 -26.71
CA GLY A 7 -9.08 3.71 -26.36
C GLY A 7 -8.81 4.40 -25.02
N GLN A 8 -8.83 5.72 -25.00
CA GLN A 8 -9.00 6.60 -23.81
C GLN A 8 -8.31 6.09 -22.52
N PHE A 9 -6.99 5.98 -22.71
CA PHE A 9 -5.85 5.66 -21.84
C PHE A 9 -5.74 4.26 -21.24
N LEU A 10 -6.82 3.49 -21.09
CA LEU A 10 -6.81 2.03 -20.88
C LEU A 10 -8.17 1.39 -21.27
N ALA A 11 -8.63 1.55 -22.51
CA ALA A 11 -9.82 0.85 -22.99
C ALA A 11 -9.47 -0.58 -23.43
N PRO A 12 -10.37 -1.54 -23.15
CA PRO A 12 -10.16 -2.95 -23.43
C PRO A 12 -9.80 -3.25 -24.90
N CYS A 13 -8.79 -4.09 -25.06
CA CYS A 13 -8.48 -4.84 -26.29
C CYS A 13 -9.71 -5.70 -26.68
N PRO A 14 -9.87 -6.15 -27.95
CA PRO A 14 -11.02 -6.94 -28.39
C PRO A 14 -11.07 -8.36 -27.79
N ASP A 15 -11.28 -8.46 -26.48
CA ASP A 15 -12.04 -9.52 -25.82
C ASP A 15 -12.80 -8.89 -24.63
N PRO A 16 -13.84 -8.08 -24.89
CA PRO A 16 -14.57 -7.35 -23.86
C PRO A 16 -15.38 -8.25 -22.92
N GLN A 17 -15.30 -9.59 -23.05
CA GLN A 17 -16.00 -10.51 -22.15
C GLN A 17 -15.09 -11.48 -21.38
N ALA A 18 -13.78 -11.54 -21.66
CA ALA A 18 -12.87 -12.52 -21.05
C ALA A 18 -13.48 -13.95 -21.09
N THR A 19 -14.12 -14.33 -22.20
CA THR A 19 -14.93 -15.56 -22.29
C THR A 19 -14.11 -16.83 -22.48
N ALA A 20 -12.80 -16.70 -22.64
CA ALA A 20 -11.89 -17.81 -22.49
C ALA A 20 -11.88 -18.23 -21.00
N VAL A 21 -12.80 -19.12 -20.64
CA VAL A 21 -12.68 -19.91 -19.41
C VAL A 21 -11.35 -20.63 -19.52
N LEU A 22 -10.34 -20.14 -18.79
CA LEU A 22 -9.14 -20.90 -18.53
C LEU A 22 -9.60 -22.19 -17.84
N GLU A 23 -9.48 -23.32 -18.55
CA GLU A 23 -9.73 -24.65 -18.00
C GLU A 23 -8.97 -24.79 -16.67
N PRO A 24 -9.46 -25.53 -15.67
CA PRO A 24 -8.82 -25.67 -14.37
C PRO A 24 -7.31 -26.00 -14.42
N GLY A 25 -6.85 -26.71 -15.46
CA GLY A 25 -5.42 -27.00 -15.69
C GLY A 25 -4.59 -25.92 -16.38
N ALA A 26 -5.21 -24.84 -16.89
CA ALA A 26 -4.47 -23.71 -17.47
C ALA A 26 -3.76 -22.87 -16.39
N LEU A 27 -4.25 -22.92 -15.14
CA LEU A 27 -3.58 -22.31 -13.99
C LEU A 27 -2.37 -23.13 -13.50
N ASP A 28 -2.40 -24.45 -13.66
CA ASP A 28 -1.26 -25.33 -13.35
C ASP A 28 -0.03 -25.02 -14.24
N SER A 29 -0.27 -24.35 -15.38
CA SER A 29 0.75 -23.91 -16.33
C SER A 29 1.22 -22.45 -16.15
N PHE A 30 0.62 -21.68 -15.24
CA PHE A 30 1.09 -20.32 -14.91
C PHE A 30 2.28 -20.39 -13.94
N GLN A 31 3.33 -21.05 -14.39
CA GLN A 31 4.62 -21.03 -13.71
C GLN A 31 5.41 -19.86 -14.27
N LEU A 32 5.96 -19.03 -13.37
CA LEU A 32 7.02 -18.11 -13.76
C LEU A 32 8.13 -18.95 -14.38
N HIS A 33 8.46 -18.68 -15.65
CA HIS A 33 9.53 -19.39 -16.31
C HIS A 33 10.85 -19.10 -15.58
N ASP A 34 11.66 -20.11 -15.30
CA ASP A 34 12.93 -19.95 -14.56
C ASP A 34 13.90 -18.94 -15.20
N SER A 35 13.70 -18.63 -16.48
CA SER A 35 14.48 -17.63 -17.23
C SER A 35 13.95 -16.19 -17.13
N ILE A 36 13.04 -15.89 -16.20
CA ILE A 36 12.59 -14.52 -15.99
C ILE A 36 13.73 -13.72 -15.37
N HIS A 37 14.28 -12.80 -16.16
CA HIS A 37 15.20 -11.79 -15.67
C HIS A 37 14.45 -10.81 -14.79
N ARG A 38 14.86 -10.75 -13.52
CA ARG A 38 14.32 -9.81 -12.54
C ARG A 38 14.59 -8.36 -12.96
N ILE A 39 13.76 -7.44 -12.50
CA ILE A 39 14.06 -6.00 -12.56
C ILE A 39 15.36 -5.78 -11.76
N PRO A 40 16.39 -5.17 -12.36
CA PRO A 40 17.66 -4.93 -11.67
C PRO A 40 17.52 -4.06 -10.43
N ALA A 41 18.36 -4.33 -9.42
CA ALA A 41 18.31 -3.65 -8.13
C ALA A 41 18.58 -2.14 -8.23
N ASP A 42 19.40 -1.71 -9.20
CA ASP A 42 19.70 -0.30 -9.41
C ASP A 42 18.46 0.47 -9.88
N LEU A 43 17.73 -0.09 -10.84
CA LEU A 43 16.53 0.47 -11.43
C LEU A 43 15.37 0.44 -10.43
N TRP A 44 15.23 -0.66 -9.70
CA TRP A 44 14.23 -0.77 -8.64
C TRP A 44 14.50 0.21 -7.49
N SER A 45 15.76 0.37 -7.06
CA SER A 45 16.11 1.31 -6.00
C SER A 45 15.78 2.76 -6.38
N ARG A 46 15.94 3.15 -7.66
CA ARG A 46 15.52 4.48 -8.15
C ARG A 46 14.02 4.69 -8.01
N TRP A 47 13.23 3.68 -8.35
CA TRP A 47 11.78 3.71 -8.21
C TRP A 47 11.35 3.83 -6.75
N VAL A 48 11.92 3.01 -5.88
CA VAL A 48 11.73 3.09 -4.44
C VAL A 48 12.04 4.51 -3.94
N GLN A 49 13.18 5.09 -4.30
CA GLN A 49 13.53 6.46 -3.90
C GLN A 49 12.51 7.50 -4.38
N LEU A 50 11.93 7.33 -5.57
CA LEU A 50 10.87 8.22 -6.06
C LEU A 50 9.61 8.11 -5.20
N CYS A 51 9.20 6.89 -4.83
CA CYS A 51 8.08 6.68 -3.91
C CYS A 51 8.35 7.30 -2.54
N PHE A 52 9.55 7.11 -1.97
CA PHE A 52 9.96 7.75 -0.72
C PHE A 52 9.95 9.28 -0.79
N HIS A 53 10.37 9.85 -1.92
CA HIS A 53 10.34 11.30 -2.12
C HIS A 53 8.91 11.85 -2.00
N PHE A 54 7.95 11.24 -2.69
CA PHE A 54 6.56 11.69 -2.67
C PHE A 54 5.83 11.35 -1.37
N ALA A 55 6.14 10.20 -0.75
CA ALA A 55 5.68 9.90 0.60
C ALA A 55 6.18 10.95 1.61
N HIS A 56 7.43 11.41 1.51
CA HIS A 56 7.96 12.43 2.41
C HIS A 56 7.34 13.82 2.16
N LEU A 57 7.16 14.21 0.89
CA LEU A 57 6.72 15.55 0.50
C LEU A 57 5.36 15.97 1.10
N ARG A 58 4.46 15.00 1.36
CA ARG A 58 3.13 15.23 1.95
C ARG A 58 2.79 14.24 3.06
N GLN A 59 3.79 13.77 3.82
CA GLN A 59 3.57 12.87 4.97
C GLN A 59 2.74 11.61 4.64
N GLY A 60 2.92 11.05 3.45
CA GLY A 60 2.26 9.84 2.97
C GLY A 60 1.22 10.11 1.88
N ASP A 61 0.71 11.33 1.73
CA ASP A 61 -0.48 11.58 0.90
C ASP A 61 -0.24 11.69 -0.62
N LEU A 62 0.85 11.17 -1.20
CA LEU A 62 1.05 11.23 -2.66
C LEU A 62 1.51 9.90 -3.22
N GLU A 63 0.56 9.16 -3.81
CA GLU A 63 0.86 7.96 -4.56
C GLU A 63 1.45 8.31 -5.93
N VAL A 64 2.41 7.54 -6.42
CA VAL A 64 3.00 7.70 -7.76
C VAL A 64 2.91 6.39 -8.52
N SER A 65 2.91 6.45 -9.85
CA SER A 65 2.90 5.29 -10.73
C SER A 65 3.98 5.35 -11.82
N CYS A 66 4.45 4.19 -12.25
CA CYS A 66 5.35 4.02 -13.39
C CYS A 66 4.90 2.86 -14.30
N ARG A 67 5.42 2.87 -15.53
CA ARG A 67 5.29 1.77 -16.48
C ARG A 67 6.57 0.95 -16.52
N LEU A 68 6.40 -0.37 -16.48
CA LEU A 68 7.47 -1.34 -16.64
C LEU A 68 7.55 -1.72 -18.12
N LEU A 69 8.73 -1.61 -18.71
CA LEU A 69 8.99 -2.02 -20.08
C LEU A 69 10.14 -3.02 -20.09
N ARG A 70 10.08 -3.93 -21.06
CA ARG A 70 11.10 -4.93 -21.32
C ARG A 70 11.55 -4.81 -22.76
N HIS A 71 12.83 -4.96 -23.02
CA HIS A 71 13.32 -4.93 -24.40
C HIS A 71 12.83 -6.19 -25.14
N GLU A 72 12.45 -6.03 -26.41
CA GLU A 72 11.84 -7.09 -27.21
C GLU A 72 12.81 -8.25 -27.48
N GLU A 73 14.03 -7.91 -27.91
CA GLU A 73 15.09 -8.89 -28.21
C GLU A 73 15.85 -9.34 -26.96
N ASP A 74 16.42 -8.40 -26.19
CA ASP A 74 17.13 -8.69 -24.95
C ASP A 74 16.22 -8.56 -23.73
N ARG A 75 15.54 -9.65 -23.40
CA ARG A 75 14.64 -9.75 -22.26
C ARG A 75 15.31 -9.56 -20.88
N SER A 76 16.62 -9.38 -20.79
CA SER A 76 17.28 -8.99 -19.54
C SER A 76 17.22 -7.49 -19.26
N GLN A 77 16.93 -6.68 -20.28
CA GLN A 77 16.89 -5.23 -20.17
C GLN A 77 15.49 -4.73 -19.77
N TRP A 78 15.49 -3.80 -18.83
CA TRP A 78 14.30 -3.17 -18.27
C TRP A 78 14.38 -1.64 -18.38
N ARG A 79 13.23 -1.01 -18.57
CA ARG A 79 13.04 0.44 -18.42
C ARG A 79 11.84 0.71 -17.53
N LEU A 80 11.96 1.75 -16.71
CA LEU A 80 10.87 2.29 -15.91
C LEU A 80 10.57 3.70 -16.40
N LEU A 81 9.39 3.88 -16.98
CA LEU A 81 8.95 5.17 -17.50
C LEU A 81 7.97 5.81 -16.53
N ILE A 82 8.22 7.08 -16.20
CA ILE A 82 7.36 7.92 -15.38
C ILE A 82 6.51 8.78 -16.33
N PRO A 83 5.22 8.47 -16.51
CA PRO A 83 4.34 9.28 -17.36
C PRO A 83 3.98 10.59 -16.67
N HIS A 84 3.41 11.51 -17.46
CA HIS A 84 2.75 12.68 -16.90
C HIS A 84 1.56 12.26 -16.04
N GLN A 85 1.58 12.64 -14.76
CA GLN A 85 0.60 12.19 -13.80
C GLN A 85 0.20 13.28 -12.80
N GLU A 86 -1.09 13.34 -12.50
CA GLU A 86 -1.61 14.09 -11.36
C GLU A 86 -1.77 13.15 -10.18
N VAL A 87 -1.17 13.49 -9.04
CA VAL A 87 -1.07 12.59 -7.89
C VAL A 87 -1.74 13.16 -6.64
N SER A 88 -2.37 12.28 -5.88
CA SER A 88 -3.08 12.55 -4.63
C SER A 88 -2.93 11.36 -3.67
N GLY A 89 -3.52 11.44 -2.46
CA GLY A 89 -3.31 10.44 -1.41
C GLY A 89 -3.91 9.07 -1.65
N ALA A 90 -4.79 8.93 -2.64
CA ALA A 90 -5.43 7.65 -2.96
C ALA A 90 -5.72 7.51 -4.47
N SER A 91 -5.10 8.35 -5.30
CA SER A 91 -5.29 8.25 -6.74
C SER A 91 -4.14 8.87 -7.51
N VAL A 92 -3.78 8.16 -8.57
CA VAL A 92 -2.89 8.62 -9.63
C VAL A 92 -3.71 8.72 -10.90
N ARG A 93 -3.73 9.90 -11.52
CA ARG A 93 -4.37 10.12 -12.80
C ARG A 93 -3.32 10.31 -13.88
N ILE A 94 -3.33 9.44 -14.87
CA ILE A 94 -2.47 9.49 -16.05
C ILE A 94 -3.36 9.70 -17.27
N ASP A 95 -3.19 10.85 -17.92
CA ASP A 95 -3.92 11.19 -19.13
C ASP A 95 -3.15 10.78 -20.40
N SER A 96 -1.89 10.35 -20.33
CA SER A 96 -1.14 9.78 -21.47
C SER A 96 0.14 9.10 -21.00
N PHE A 97 0.60 8.09 -21.74
CA PHE A 97 1.93 7.49 -21.57
C PHE A 97 2.97 8.07 -22.54
N ASP A 98 2.54 8.89 -23.50
CA ASP A 98 3.43 9.69 -24.33
C ASP A 98 4.07 10.80 -23.48
N ALA A 99 5.25 11.26 -23.91
CA ALA A 99 6.08 12.21 -23.17
C ALA A 99 6.43 11.74 -21.74
N ALA A 100 6.63 10.44 -21.55
CA ALA A 100 7.11 9.87 -20.31
C ALA A 100 8.63 10.05 -20.16
N ILE A 101 9.12 10.12 -18.91
CA ILE A 101 10.55 10.25 -18.61
C ILE A 101 11.09 8.90 -18.13
N ASP A 102 12.21 8.45 -18.71
CA ASP A 102 12.95 7.30 -18.18
C ASP A 102 13.56 7.64 -16.80
N ILE A 103 13.26 6.83 -15.79
CA ILE A 103 13.66 7.10 -14.41
C ILE A 103 15.18 7.09 -14.19
N ALA A 104 15.92 6.34 -15.01
CA ALA A 104 17.35 6.17 -14.86
C ALA A 104 18.13 7.21 -15.66
N THR A 105 17.72 7.47 -16.91
CA THR A 105 18.48 8.32 -17.84
C THR A 105 17.94 9.74 -17.93
N GLY A 106 16.68 9.98 -17.57
CA GLY A 106 16.01 11.25 -17.83
C GLY A 106 15.59 11.45 -19.29
N GLU A 107 15.74 10.43 -20.14
CA GLU A 107 15.32 10.46 -21.53
C GLU A 107 13.81 10.71 -21.63
N LEU A 108 13.42 11.70 -22.44
CA LEU A 108 12.03 11.91 -22.81
C LEU A 108 11.63 10.93 -23.91
N VAL A 109 10.68 10.05 -23.59
CA VAL A 109 10.05 9.13 -24.52
C VAL A 109 8.81 9.82 -25.09
N GLU A 110 8.94 10.37 -26.29
CA GLU A 110 7.86 11.11 -26.96
C GLU A 110 6.67 10.23 -27.33
N LEU A 111 6.92 8.97 -27.71
CA LEU A 111 5.89 8.01 -28.14
C LEU A 111 6.01 6.71 -27.34
N TYR A 112 4.89 6.26 -26.78
CA TYR A 112 4.82 5.03 -26.01
C TYR A 112 4.18 3.86 -26.79
N PRO A 113 4.77 2.64 -26.70
CA PRO A 113 6.10 2.36 -26.17
C PRO A 113 7.21 2.83 -27.13
N PRO A 114 8.43 3.11 -26.64
CA PRO A 114 9.57 3.40 -27.50
C PRO A 114 9.93 2.18 -28.38
N GLU A 115 10.53 2.44 -29.54
CA GLU A 115 10.92 1.37 -30.48
C GLU A 115 11.84 0.34 -29.81
N GLY A 116 11.57 -0.94 -30.04
CA GLY A 116 12.31 -2.07 -29.43
C GLY A 116 11.90 -2.40 -27.99
N TRP A 117 10.93 -1.69 -27.40
CA TRP A 117 10.43 -1.94 -26.05
C TRP A 117 8.97 -2.39 -26.05
N VAL A 118 8.67 -3.36 -25.21
CA VAL A 118 7.31 -3.86 -25.00
C VAL A 118 6.81 -3.53 -23.59
N PRO A 119 5.55 -3.12 -23.43
CA PRO A 119 4.92 -3.00 -22.12
C PRO A 119 4.99 -4.33 -21.37
N ALA A 120 5.52 -4.30 -20.16
CA ALA A 120 5.66 -5.47 -19.29
C ALA A 120 4.80 -5.38 -18.02
N GLY A 121 4.17 -4.22 -17.77
CA GLY A 121 3.21 -4.00 -16.70
C GLY A 121 3.38 -2.63 -16.03
N SER A 122 3.06 -2.50 -14.75
CA SER A 122 3.16 -1.24 -14.00
C SER A 122 3.57 -1.44 -12.55
N SER A 123 3.98 -0.34 -11.91
CA SER A 123 4.10 -0.30 -10.46
C SER A 123 3.56 1.02 -9.93
N HIS A 124 2.99 0.99 -8.73
CA HIS A 124 2.57 2.19 -7.99
C HIS A 124 2.82 2.03 -6.50
N SER A 125 2.69 3.13 -5.76
CA SER A 125 2.89 3.17 -4.31
C SER A 125 1.56 3.33 -3.57
N HIS A 126 1.36 2.55 -2.52
CA HIS A 126 0.37 2.74 -1.46
C HIS A 126 1.08 3.25 -0.21
N ASN A 127 1.18 4.56 -0.05
CA ASN A 127 2.01 5.12 1.02
C ASN A 127 1.37 4.97 2.40
N THR A 128 0.08 5.29 2.53
CA THR A 128 -0.67 5.31 3.79
C THR A 128 -1.57 4.10 3.95
N MET A 129 -1.83 3.35 2.88
CA MET A 129 -2.66 2.17 2.95
C MET A 129 -1.86 0.99 3.52
N THR A 130 -2.39 0.40 4.58
CA THR A 130 -1.86 -0.81 5.22
C THR A 130 -2.16 -2.10 4.45
N LEU A 131 -2.66 -1.98 3.21
CA LEU A 131 -3.03 -3.13 2.41
C LEU A 131 -1.80 -3.75 1.74
N ASP A 132 -1.54 -5.01 2.07
CA ASP A 132 -0.52 -5.86 1.44
C ASP A 132 -0.96 -6.36 0.04
N ARG A 133 -1.96 -5.69 -0.55
CA ARG A 133 -2.72 -6.16 -1.71
C ARG A 133 -3.18 -5.01 -2.59
N PHE A 134 -3.50 -5.38 -3.83
CA PHE A 134 -4.14 -4.49 -4.79
C PHE A 134 -5.56 -4.15 -4.31
N SER A 135 -5.94 -2.88 -4.43
CA SER A 135 -7.26 -2.36 -4.15
C SER A 135 -8.25 -2.74 -5.26
N SER A 136 -9.55 -2.55 -5.02
CA SER A 136 -10.56 -2.72 -6.07
C SER A 136 -10.41 -1.69 -7.21
N ILE A 137 -9.82 -0.53 -6.93
CA ILE A 137 -9.51 0.50 -7.95
C ILE A 137 -8.34 0.03 -8.82
N ASP A 138 -7.34 -0.59 -8.21
CA ASP A 138 -6.22 -1.20 -8.94
C ASP A 138 -6.75 -2.28 -9.88
N ASP A 139 -7.60 -3.19 -9.38
CA ASP A 139 -8.19 -4.23 -10.23
C ASP A 139 -9.01 -3.65 -11.39
N ALA A 140 -9.77 -2.58 -11.16
CA ALA A 140 -10.55 -1.93 -12.22
C ALA A 140 -9.67 -1.36 -13.34
N SER A 141 -8.43 -0.97 -13.05
CA SER A 141 -7.50 -0.39 -14.02
C SER A 141 -6.51 -1.41 -14.59
N GLU A 142 -6.06 -2.38 -13.79
CA GLU A 142 -4.95 -3.27 -14.12
C GLU A 142 -5.36 -4.61 -14.70
N LEU A 143 -6.56 -5.12 -14.39
CA LEU A 143 -7.00 -6.43 -14.91
C LEU A 143 -7.08 -6.44 -16.45
N GLY A 144 -7.33 -5.28 -17.07
CA GLY A 144 -7.33 -5.10 -18.53
C GLY A 144 -5.94 -4.87 -19.14
N CYS A 145 -4.89 -4.77 -18.34
CA CYS A 145 -3.51 -4.53 -18.76
C CYS A 145 -2.67 -5.76 -18.43
N PRO A 146 -2.55 -6.78 -19.31
CA PRO A 146 -1.76 -7.96 -19.02
C PRO A 146 -0.29 -7.63 -18.73
N GLY A 147 0.27 -8.22 -17.67
CA GLY A 147 1.67 -8.00 -17.31
C GLY A 147 1.96 -8.16 -15.83
N LEU A 148 3.15 -7.74 -15.42
CA LEU A 148 3.63 -7.68 -14.05
C LEU A 148 3.17 -6.39 -13.37
N HIS A 149 2.45 -6.52 -12.28
CA HIS A 149 1.99 -5.40 -11.46
C HIS A 149 2.63 -5.49 -10.09
N ILE A 150 3.20 -4.39 -9.62
CA ILE A 150 3.88 -4.33 -8.32
C ILE A 150 3.38 -3.12 -7.52
N VAL A 151 2.92 -3.34 -6.30
CA VAL A 151 2.59 -2.27 -5.35
C VAL A 151 3.68 -2.18 -4.30
N LEU A 152 4.15 -0.95 -4.03
CA LEU A 152 4.96 -0.65 -2.85
C LEU A 152 4.03 -0.14 -1.75
N SER A 153 3.87 -0.88 -0.67
CA SER A 153 3.06 -0.48 0.48
C SER A 153 3.90 -0.30 1.75
N HIS A 154 3.27 0.16 2.84
CA HIS A 154 3.92 0.34 4.15
C HIS A 154 5.21 1.16 4.08
N ILE A 155 5.21 2.24 3.27
CA ILE A 155 6.39 3.08 3.09
C ILE A 155 6.62 3.89 4.36
N ASN A 156 7.60 3.47 5.16
CA ASN A 156 8.00 4.17 6.37
C ASN A 156 9.21 5.07 6.06
N THR A 157 8.94 6.37 5.88
CA THR A 157 9.98 7.34 5.49
C THR A 157 11.09 7.52 6.53
N THR A 158 10.79 7.32 7.82
CA THR A 158 11.76 7.38 8.92
C THR A 158 12.70 6.18 8.91
N ARG A 159 12.14 4.97 8.88
CA ARG A 159 12.89 3.70 8.91
C ARG A 159 13.46 3.28 7.57
N ARG A 160 13.06 3.96 6.49
CA ARG A 160 13.40 3.63 5.10
C ARG A 160 13.02 2.19 4.72
N THR A 161 11.88 1.72 5.21
CA THR A 161 11.33 0.39 4.91
C THR A 161 10.09 0.48 4.05
N TYR A 162 9.82 -0.56 3.27
CA TYR A 162 8.62 -0.73 2.45
C TYR A 162 8.32 -2.22 2.27
N LEU A 163 7.09 -2.55 1.89
CA LEU A 163 6.68 -3.87 1.43
C LEU A 163 6.46 -3.83 -0.09
N ALA A 164 6.88 -4.86 -0.81
CA ALA A 164 6.57 -5.01 -2.23
C ALA A 164 5.66 -6.22 -2.44
N THR A 165 4.49 -6.00 -3.03
CA THR A 165 3.56 -7.06 -3.45
C THR A 165 3.53 -7.12 -4.96
N ALA A 166 3.83 -8.30 -5.52
CA ALA A 166 3.83 -8.52 -6.95
C ALA A 166 2.70 -9.45 -7.40
N SER A 167 2.13 -9.18 -8.56
CA SER A 167 1.14 -10.04 -9.19
C SER A 167 1.26 -9.99 -10.71
N ILE A 168 0.77 -11.02 -11.39
CA ILE A 168 0.60 -11.04 -12.84
C ILE A 168 -0.87 -10.89 -13.16
N THR A 169 -1.22 -9.99 -14.08
CA THR A 169 -2.56 -9.90 -14.65
C THR A 169 -2.57 -10.58 -16.02
N ALA A 170 -3.55 -11.44 -16.24
CA ALA A 170 -3.81 -12.05 -17.54
C ALA A 170 -5.27 -12.49 -17.63
N ASN A 171 -5.88 -12.32 -18.80
CA ASN A 171 -7.29 -12.70 -19.04
C ASN A 171 -8.25 -12.10 -18.00
N HIS A 172 -8.08 -10.83 -17.65
CA HIS A 172 -8.87 -10.14 -16.64
C HIS A 172 -8.87 -10.79 -15.25
N ARG A 173 -7.80 -11.52 -14.92
CA ARG A 173 -7.56 -12.13 -13.61
C ARG A 173 -6.19 -11.72 -13.08
N ARG A 174 -6.07 -11.68 -11.75
CA ARG A 174 -4.82 -11.41 -11.03
C ARG A 174 -4.30 -12.69 -10.38
N PHE A 175 -3.00 -12.92 -10.53
CA PHE A 175 -2.26 -14.04 -9.96
C PHE A 175 -1.18 -13.47 -9.06
N TYR A 176 -1.37 -13.57 -7.74
CA TYR A 176 -0.37 -13.11 -6.78
C TYR A 176 0.87 -13.99 -6.84
N LEU A 177 2.04 -13.34 -6.85
CA LEU A 177 3.30 -14.03 -6.68
C LEU A 177 3.51 -14.27 -5.18
N PRO A 178 4.06 -15.44 -4.78
CA PRO A 178 4.33 -15.72 -3.37
C PRO A 178 5.40 -14.78 -2.79
N ASP A 179 6.29 -14.26 -3.64
CA ASP A 179 7.34 -13.33 -3.27
C ASP A 179 7.67 -12.39 -4.44
N ALA A 180 7.75 -11.08 -4.17
CA ALA A 180 8.16 -10.09 -5.15
C ALA A 180 9.63 -10.25 -5.57
N ALA A 181 10.48 -10.87 -4.73
CA ALA A 181 11.87 -11.17 -5.05
C ALA A 181 12.04 -12.14 -6.25
N ALA A 182 10.95 -12.83 -6.64
CA ALA A 182 10.93 -13.67 -7.83
C ALA A 182 11.03 -12.85 -9.14
N VAL A 183 10.66 -11.57 -9.13
CA VAL A 183 10.60 -10.71 -10.33
C VAL A 183 11.35 -9.39 -10.16
N ILE A 184 11.84 -9.10 -8.96
CA ILE A 184 12.58 -7.89 -8.61
C ILE A 184 13.83 -8.29 -7.85
N ASP A 185 14.97 -7.66 -8.15
CA ASP A 185 16.14 -7.74 -7.29
C ASP A 185 16.02 -6.70 -6.17
N LEU A 186 15.73 -7.18 -4.94
CA LEU A 186 15.53 -6.33 -3.76
C LEU A 186 16.84 -5.96 -3.05
N THR A 187 18.00 -6.24 -3.64
CA THR A 187 19.29 -5.85 -3.07
C THR A 187 19.33 -4.33 -2.87
N PRO A 188 19.56 -3.82 -1.65
CA PRO A 188 19.63 -2.37 -1.42
C PRO A 188 20.79 -1.74 -2.19
N ILE A 189 20.50 -0.77 -3.05
CA ILE A 189 21.50 0.00 -3.78
C ILE A 189 21.27 1.49 -3.58
N ALA A 190 22.35 2.23 -3.33
CA ALA A 190 22.33 3.69 -3.31
C ALA A 190 22.19 4.24 -4.74
N ALA A 191 20.96 4.26 -5.26
CA ALA A 191 20.64 4.81 -6.58
C ALA A 191 19.50 5.83 -6.48
N THR A 192 19.66 6.98 -7.12
CA THR A 192 18.67 8.07 -7.13
C THR A 192 18.00 8.16 -8.50
N PHE A 193 16.71 8.44 -8.55
CA PHE A 193 16.01 8.71 -9.81
C PHE A 193 16.54 9.99 -10.48
N HIS A 194 16.42 10.07 -11.80
CA HIS A 194 16.80 11.26 -12.55
C HIS A 194 15.85 12.43 -12.23
N PRO A 195 16.33 13.65 -11.93
CA PRO A 195 15.47 14.74 -11.45
C PRO A 195 14.40 15.20 -12.44
N ALA A 196 14.58 14.99 -13.75
CA ALA A 196 13.58 15.30 -14.78
C ALA A 196 12.23 14.59 -14.55
N VAL A 197 12.19 13.46 -13.84
CA VAL A 197 10.91 12.79 -13.51
C VAL A 197 9.99 13.66 -12.66
N LEU A 198 10.55 14.61 -11.90
CA LEU A 198 9.75 15.53 -11.08
C LEU A 198 8.98 16.55 -11.93
N GLU A 199 9.40 16.77 -13.19
CA GLU A 199 8.74 17.71 -14.11
C GLU A 199 7.40 17.17 -14.62
N VAL A 200 7.22 15.84 -14.60
CA VAL A 200 6.02 15.15 -15.11
C VAL A 200 5.07 14.67 -13.99
N ILE A 201 5.44 14.85 -12.72
CA ILE A 201 4.56 14.50 -11.59
C ILE A 201 4.00 15.78 -10.99
N GLN A 202 2.68 15.95 -11.05
CA GLN A 202 1.97 17.12 -10.54
C GLN A 202 1.18 16.74 -9.28
N PRO A 203 1.63 17.13 -8.08
CA PRO A 203 0.80 17.00 -6.89
C PRO A 203 -0.47 17.82 -7.06
N GLN A 204 -1.63 17.18 -6.94
CA GLN A 204 -2.88 17.91 -6.92
C GLN A 204 -2.82 18.89 -5.75
N ARG A 205 -3.15 20.15 -6.04
CA ARG A 205 -3.29 21.14 -4.97
C ARG A 205 -4.41 20.62 -4.06
N PRO A 206 -4.23 20.61 -2.73
CA PRO A 206 -5.31 20.26 -1.83
C PRO A 206 -6.49 21.12 -2.25
N SER A 207 -7.57 20.46 -2.69
CA SER A 207 -8.78 21.15 -3.08
C SER A 207 -9.13 22.02 -1.89
N ARG A 208 -8.99 23.35 -2.04
CA ARG A 208 -9.46 24.28 -1.02
C ARG A 208 -10.88 23.85 -0.78
N GLY A 209 -11.13 23.26 0.40
CA GLY A 209 -12.42 22.72 0.74
C GLY A 209 -13.43 23.75 0.28
N TRP A 210 -14.37 23.34 -0.56
CA TRP A 210 -15.49 24.18 -0.88
C TRP A 210 -16.08 24.53 0.48
N LEU A 211 -15.80 25.75 0.95
CA LEU A 211 -16.55 26.39 1.99
C LEU A 211 -17.94 26.51 1.38
N LEU A 212 -18.71 25.43 1.51
CA LEU A 212 -20.12 25.45 1.18
C LEU A 212 -20.67 26.65 1.95
N PRO A 213 -21.36 27.59 1.29
CA PRO A 213 -22.03 28.65 2.00
C PRO A 213 -22.91 27.98 3.05
N VAL A 214 -22.69 28.30 4.32
CA VAL A 214 -23.56 27.90 5.41
C VAL A 214 -25.00 28.22 4.95
N PRO A 215 -25.89 27.22 4.79
CA PRO A 215 -27.24 27.52 4.38
C PRO A 215 -27.87 28.40 5.46
N SER A 216 -28.20 29.64 5.08
CA SER A 216 -28.99 30.54 5.91
C SER A 216 -30.26 29.80 6.39
N PRO A 217 -30.67 29.97 7.66
CA PRO A 217 -31.82 29.25 8.19
C PRO A 217 -33.09 29.68 7.44
N THR A 218 -33.54 28.83 6.52
CA THR A 218 -34.79 29.06 5.79
C THR A 218 -35.94 28.84 6.76
N ARG A 219 -36.59 29.97 7.07
CA ARG A 219 -37.85 30.13 7.80
C ARG A 219 -38.88 29.06 7.37
N GLN A 220 -39.22 28.15 8.29
CA GLN A 220 -40.30 27.18 8.13
C GLN A 220 -41.64 27.89 7.87
N SER A 221 -42.19 27.69 6.67
CA SER A 221 -43.57 28.01 6.35
C SER A 221 -44.45 26.82 6.71
N ARG A 222 -45.36 27.04 7.66
CA ARG A 222 -46.47 26.16 8.00
C ARG A 222 -47.40 25.97 6.79
N SER A 223 -47.87 24.74 6.56
CA SER A 223 -49.22 24.53 6.04
C SER A 223 -49.73 23.14 6.42
N ALA A 224 -50.99 23.10 6.83
CA ALA A 224 -51.69 22.00 7.49
C ALA A 224 -52.71 21.33 6.55
N CYS A 225 -52.95 20.03 6.76
CA CYS A 225 -54.25 19.35 6.54
C CYS A 225 -54.16 17.96 7.22
N ARG A 226 -54.80 17.68 8.38
CA ARG A 226 -56.16 17.10 8.60
C ARG A 226 -56.42 15.84 7.75
N THR A 227 -56.96 14.70 8.19
CA THR A 227 -57.55 14.09 9.42
C THR A 227 -57.72 12.59 9.03
N GLU A 228 -57.60 11.56 9.86
CA GLU A 228 -58.65 10.98 10.74
C GLU A 228 -58.07 9.73 11.46
N ARG A 229 -58.56 9.48 12.67
CA ARG A 229 -58.47 8.26 13.50
C ARG A 229 -59.91 7.67 13.55
N PRO A 230 -60.20 6.39 13.89
CA PRO A 230 -59.77 5.82 15.18
C PRO A 230 -59.61 4.28 15.34
N ALA A 231 -58.71 3.95 16.29
CA ALA A 231 -58.85 2.96 17.38
C ALA A 231 -58.92 1.45 17.10
N HIS A 232 -57.99 0.68 17.69
CA HIS A 232 -58.22 -0.09 18.93
C HIS A 232 -57.02 -1.00 19.30
N LEU A 233 -56.74 -1.05 20.61
CA LEU A 233 -56.19 -2.17 21.42
C LEU A 233 -54.69 -2.53 21.35
N SER A 234 -54.00 -2.22 22.46
CA SER A 234 -52.79 -2.92 22.96
C SER A 234 -53.18 -4.28 23.58
N PRO A 235 -52.24 -5.24 23.73
CA PRO A 235 -51.33 -5.20 24.90
C PRO A 235 -49.87 -5.63 24.63
N SER A 236 -49.00 -5.05 25.46
CA SER A 236 -47.67 -5.48 25.96
C SER A 236 -47.09 -6.84 25.54
N PHE A 237 -45.79 -6.87 25.22
CA PHE A 237 -44.77 -7.56 26.03
C PHE A 237 -43.34 -7.12 25.60
N THR A 238 -42.50 -6.88 26.59
CA THR A 238 -41.11 -6.44 26.52
C THR A 238 -40.20 -7.53 25.98
N HIS A 239 -39.47 -7.25 24.89
CA HIS A 239 -38.22 -7.95 24.59
C HIS A 239 -37.06 -7.06 25.03
N GLU A 240 -36.44 -7.46 26.13
CA GLU A 240 -35.14 -7.01 26.58
C GLU A 240 -34.12 -7.53 25.55
N ALA A 241 -33.73 -6.67 24.62
CA ALA A 241 -32.66 -6.96 23.70
C ALA A 241 -31.35 -6.89 24.48
N ALA A 242 -30.62 -8.00 24.51
CA ALA A 242 -29.23 -8.04 24.92
C ALA A 242 -28.47 -6.94 24.15
N ARG A 243 -27.81 -6.04 24.89
CA ARG A 243 -26.80 -5.15 24.32
C ARG A 243 -25.62 -6.03 23.91
N GLU A 244 -25.52 -6.35 22.63
CA GLU A 244 -24.25 -6.78 22.04
C GLU A 244 -23.31 -5.56 22.00
N PRO A 245 -22.05 -5.67 22.48
CA PRO A 245 -21.08 -4.60 22.42
C PRO A 245 -20.40 -4.58 21.04
N ASP A 246 -21.20 -4.40 19.97
CA ASP A 246 -20.70 -4.35 18.59
C ASP A 246 -20.61 -2.90 18.10
N SER A 247 -19.89 -2.06 18.85
CA SER A 247 -19.35 -0.83 18.28
C SER A 247 -17.84 -1.03 18.08
N TRP A 248 -17.46 -1.33 16.84
CA TRP A 248 -16.10 -1.15 16.37
C TRP A 248 -15.60 0.26 16.76
N PRO A 249 -14.32 0.43 17.13
CA PRO A 249 -13.79 1.74 17.46
C PRO A 249 -14.11 2.71 16.33
N THR A 250 -14.60 3.90 16.70
CA THR A 250 -14.74 5.01 15.76
C THR A 250 -13.37 5.31 15.15
N SER A 251 -13.32 5.87 13.94
CA SER A 251 -12.05 6.19 13.27
C SER A 251 -11.08 6.99 14.17
N GLU A 252 -11.63 7.86 15.02
CA GLU A 252 -10.88 8.64 16.01
C GLU A 252 -10.26 7.76 17.11
N ALA A 253 -10.96 6.75 17.61
CA ALA A 253 -10.41 5.81 18.60
C ALA A 253 -9.37 4.86 18.00
N GLN A 254 -9.48 4.57 16.70
CA GLN A 254 -8.45 3.81 15.97
C GLN A 254 -7.21 4.66 15.73
N GLU A 255 -7.36 5.93 15.35
CA GLU A 255 -6.25 6.88 15.19
C GLU A 255 -5.48 7.09 16.51
N ASP A 256 -6.20 7.22 17.63
CA ASP A 256 -5.59 7.34 18.97
C ASP A 256 -4.82 6.07 19.36
N LEU A 257 -5.36 4.88 19.05
CA LEU A 257 -4.71 3.61 19.31
C LEU A 257 -3.45 3.43 18.44
N ASP A 258 -3.54 3.75 17.15
CA ASP A 258 -2.41 3.65 16.23
C ASP A 258 -1.29 4.64 16.61
N TRP A 259 -1.65 5.84 17.07
CA TRP A 259 -0.69 6.81 17.61
C TRP A 259 -0.02 6.30 18.90
N ALA A 260 -0.79 5.72 19.82
CA ALA A 260 -0.25 5.17 21.06
C ALA A 260 0.68 3.98 20.83
N LEU A 261 0.33 3.07 19.92
CA LEU A 261 1.18 1.95 19.51
C LEU A 261 2.46 2.43 18.83
N HIS A 262 2.38 3.49 18.03
CA HIS A 262 3.55 4.11 17.42
C HIS A 262 4.49 4.72 18.47
N ALA A 263 3.95 5.46 19.45
CA ALA A 263 4.75 6.05 20.53
C ALA A 263 5.47 4.98 21.38
N VAL A 264 4.79 3.87 21.68
CA VAL A 264 5.39 2.72 22.38
C VAL A 264 6.52 2.10 21.56
N TRP A 265 6.31 1.90 20.26
CA TRP A 265 7.32 1.34 19.37
C TRP A 265 8.59 2.21 19.30
N GLU A 266 8.44 3.53 19.17
CA GLU A 266 9.57 4.47 19.15
C GLU A 266 10.36 4.43 20.47
N ALA A 267 9.67 4.36 21.62
CA ALA A 267 10.31 4.22 22.92
C ALA A 267 11.14 2.92 23.04
N ILE A 268 10.65 1.81 22.50
CA ILE A 268 11.38 0.53 22.47
C ILE A 268 12.63 0.65 21.59
N GLN A 269 12.52 1.29 20.42
CA GLN A 269 13.66 1.48 19.51
C GLN A 269 14.75 2.36 20.13
N GLU A 270 14.38 3.48 20.75
CA GLU A 270 15.32 4.36 21.43
C GLU A 270 16.02 3.66 22.61
N ALA A 271 15.27 2.86 23.37
CA ALA A 271 15.81 2.07 24.46
C ALA A 271 16.84 1.03 23.96
N PHE A 272 16.59 0.37 22.83
CA PHE A 272 17.55 -0.57 22.24
C PHE A 272 18.80 0.09 21.68
N LEU A 273 18.69 1.28 21.08
CA LEU A 273 19.85 2.06 20.68
C LEU A 273 20.70 2.48 21.89
N CYS A 274 20.04 2.88 22.98
CA CYS A 274 20.73 3.14 24.25
C CYS A 274 21.39 1.88 24.81
N ALA A 275 20.68 0.74 24.81
CA ALA A 275 21.21 -0.53 25.29
C ALA A 275 22.51 -0.92 24.55
N GLU A 276 22.53 -0.77 23.23
CA GLU A 276 23.70 -1.05 22.42
C GLU A 276 24.86 -0.09 22.70
N ALA A 277 24.58 1.22 22.82
CA ALA A 277 25.60 2.23 23.13
C ALA A 277 26.26 2.01 24.51
N TYR A 278 25.50 1.48 25.48
CA TYR A 278 25.96 1.24 26.85
C TYR A 278 26.28 -0.23 27.15
N GLN A 279 26.23 -1.12 26.16
CA GLN A 279 26.45 -2.56 26.31
C GLN A 279 25.55 -3.20 27.38
N LEU A 280 24.30 -2.75 27.46
CA LEU A 280 23.27 -3.32 28.33
C LEU A 280 22.64 -4.54 27.65
N ASP A 281 22.15 -5.47 28.47
CA ASP A 281 21.39 -6.61 27.99
C ASP A 281 20.03 -6.15 27.42
N ARG A 282 19.66 -6.65 26.24
CA ARG A 282 18.44 -6.20 25.54
C ARG A 282 17.18 -6.70 26.22
N ASP A 283 17.21 -7.85 26.88
CA ASP A 283 16.04 -8.42 27.54
C ASP A 283 15.73 -7.65 28.84
N ASP A 284 16.78 -7.26 29.58
CA ASP A 284 16.65 -6.39 30.76
C ASP A 284 16.05 -5.01 30.38
N VAL A 285 16.54 -4.40 29.30
CA VAL A 285 16.04 -3.10 28.82
C VAL A 285 14.60 -3.20 28.32
N LEU A 286 14.24 -4.29 27.62
CA LEU A 286 12.87 -4.52 27.19
C LEU A 286 11.91 -4.68 28.38
N ALA A 287 12.33 -5.42 29.42
CA ALA A 287 11.55 -5.58 30.63
C ALA A 287 11.29 -4.24 31.34
N GLU A 288 12.30 -3.37 31.44
CA GLU A 288 12.13 -2.03 32.03
C GLU A 288 11.19 -1.13 31.21
N VAL A 289 11.29 -1.17 29.88
CA VAL A 289 10.39 -0.39 29.00
C VAL A 289 8.95 -0.88 29.12
N ILE A 290 8.72 -2.19 29.15
CA ILE A 290 7.39 -2.77 29.35
C ILE A 290 6.81 -2.34 30.70
N ASP A 291 7.59 -2.38 31.78
CA ASP A 291 7.15 -1.95 33.09
C ASP A 291 6.86 -0.44 33.16
N ALA A 292 7.66 0.40 32.49
CA ALA A 292 7.39 1.82 32.37
C ALA A 292 6.08 2.12 31.62
N ILE A 293 5.82 1.40 30.52
CA ILE A 293 4.57 1.50 29.76
C ILE A 293 3.38 1.07 30.63
N ARG A 294 3.48 -0.08 31.31
CA ARG A 294 2.46 -0.56 32.25
C ARG A 294 2.18 0.45 33.35
N HIS A 295 3.22 1.06 33.92
CA HIS A 295 3.09 2.07 34.95
C HIS A 295 2.41 3.35 34.44
N SER A 296 2.82 3.85 33.27
CA SER A 296 2.19 5.02 32.63
C SER A 296 0.72 4.75 32.31
N TYR A 297 0.40 3.55 31.83
CA TYR A 297 -0.97 3.14 31.54
C TYR A 297 -1.82 3.07 32.81
N ALA A 298 -1.31 2.42 33.88
CA ALA A 298 -2.00 2.34 35.16
C ALA A 298 -2.28 3.72 35.78
N GLN A 299 -1.39 4.70 35.56
CA GLN A 299 -1.60 6.08 36.01
C GLN A 299 -2.64 6.86 35.20
N HIS A 300 -2.98 6.43 33.99
CA HIS A 300 -3.88 7.17 33.07
C HIS A 300 -5.19 6.40 32.77
N SER A 301 -5.30 5.14 33.19
CA SER A 301 -6.42 4.23 32.94
C SER A 301 -7.63 4.37 33.89
N THR A 302 -7.96 5.57 34.39
CA THR A 302 -9.29 5.78 35.00
C THR A 302 -10.43 5.85 33.96
N LEU A 303 -10.14 5.65 32.67
CA LEU A 303 -11.07 5.92 31.57
C LEU A 303 -11.38 4.76 30.62
N LEU A 304 -10.78 3.57 30.77
CA LEU A 304 -11.08 2.43 29.90
C LEU A 304 -11.03 1.11 30.69
N ASP A 305 -12.11 0.32 30.61
CA ASP A 305 -12.15 -1.04 31.15
C ASP A 305 -11.25 -1.95 30.29
N ASN A 306 -10.04 -2.16 30.80
CA ASN A 306 -9.10 -3.28 30.63
C ASN A 306 -8.95 -3.98 29.25
N PRO A 307 -8.04 -3.50 28.37
CA PRO A 307 -7.57 -4.21 27.18
C PRO A 307 -6.37 -5.15 27.41
N LEU A 308 -5.84 -5.28 28.64
CA LEU A 308 -4.55 -5.94 28.89
C LEU A 308 -4.61 -7.46 29.11
N THR A 309 -5.79 -8.08 29.12
CA THR A 309 -5.90 -9.55 29.20
C THR A 309 -5.31 -10.29 28.00
N TRP A 310 -4.95 -9.58 26.92
CA TRP A 310 -4.36 -10.18 25.72
C TRP A 310 -2.84 -10.44 25.84
N LEU A 311 -2.14 -9.77 26.76
CA LEU A 311 -0.68 -9.93 26.93
C LEU A 311 -0.29 -11.07 27.88
N ASP A 312 -1.22 -11.58 28.69
CA ASP A 312 -0.96 -12.65 29.66
C ASP A 312 -1.20 -14.07 29.09
N ASP A 313 -1.82 -14.21 27.91
CA ASP A 313 -2.21 -15.51 27.32
C ASP A 313 -1.16 -16.13 26.36
N HIS A 314 0.02 -15.53 26.21
CA HIS A 314 1.13 -16.13 25.47
C HIS A 314 2.17 -16.74 26.41
N ASP A 315 1.84 -17.92 26.92
CA ASP A 315 2.75 -18.85 27.58
C ASP A 315 4.00 -19.11 26.71
N LEU A 316 5.17 -18.80 27.28
CA LEU A 316 6.48 -19.16 26.76
C LEU A 316 6.75 -20.64 27.05
N ASP A 317 6.19 -21.52 26.24
CA ASP A 317 6.56 -22.94 26.24
C ASP A 317 7.94 -23.14 25.59
N HIS A 318 8.91 -23.59 26.40
CA HIS A 318 10.21 -24.06 25.95
C HIS A 318 10.07 -25.37 25.15
N PRO A 319 10.55 -25.47 23.89
CA PRO A 319 10.69 -26.76 23.24
C PRO A 319 12.03 -27.40 23.60
N SER A 320 11.95 -28.59 24.19
CA SER A 320 13.04 -29.53 24.34
C SER A 320 13.62 -29.96 22.99
N ASP A 321 14.95 -29.97 22.92
CA ASP A 321 15.85 -30.78 22.09
C ASP A 321 15.23 -31.68 20.99
N GLY A 322 15.61 -31.44 19.73
CA GLY A 322 15.49 -32.47 18.70
C GLY A 322 15.36 -31.99 17.25
N THR A 323 16.45 -32.19 16.50
CA THR A 323 16.56 -32.37 15.04
C THR A 323 16.81 -31.15 14.15
N ASP A 324 17.96 -31.23 13.47
CA ASP A 324 18.48 -30.33 12.44
C ASP A 324 17.48 -30.03 11.32
N ARG A 325 17.16 -28.74 11.15
CA ARG A 325 16.75 -28.15 9.87
C ARG A 325 17.44 -26.79 9.71
N PRO A 326 17.98 -26.46 8.52
CA PRO A 326 18.60 -25.16 8.28
C PRO A 326 17.52 -24.07 8.24
N VAL A 327 17.71 -23.05 9.06
CA VAL A 327 16.89 -21.84 9.10
C VAL A 327 17.24 -20.97 7.87
N PRO A 328 16.26 -20.47 7.11
CA PRO A 328 16.53 -19.49 6.06
C PRO A 328 16.94 -18.17 6.70
N SER A 329 18.10 -17.65 6.28
CA SER A 329 18.67 -16.39 6.73
C SER A 329 17.73 -15.23 6.42
N THR A 330 17.24 -14.56 7.46
CA THR A 330 16.59 -13.24 7.38
C THR A 330 17.60 -12.21 6.85
N PRO A 331 17.26 -11.37 5.86
CA PRO A 331 18.17 -10.32 5.42
C PRO A 331 18.29 -9.26 6.52
N GLN A 332 19.50 -9.14 7.08
CA GLN A 332 19.87 -8.09 8.03
C GLN A 332 19.87 -6.74 7.31
N GLY A 333 18.97 -5.84 7.71
CA GLY A 333 19.08 -4.42 7.36
C GLY A 333 20.20 -3.79 8.20
N LEU A 334 21.22 -3.24 7.54
CA LEU A 334 22.24 -2.43 8.19
C LEU A 334 21.77 -0.97 8.28
N PRO A 335 22.03 -0.27 9.40
CA PRO A 335 21.79 1.16 9.48
C PRO A 335 22.89 1.90 8.71
N ILE A 336 22.51 2.70 7.72
CA ILE A 336 23.43 3.66 7.09
C ILE A 336 23.27 4.98 7.84
N SER A 337 24.12 5.18 8.84
CA SER A 337 24.42 6.50 9.37
C SER A 337 25.20 7.27 8.30
N GLU A 338 24.78 8.52 8.06
CA GLU A 338 25.27 9.48 7.05
C GLU A 338 24.48 9.48 5.72
N TRP A 339 23.29 10.07 5.77
CA TRP A 339 22.59 10.72 4.65
C TRP A 339 21.93 12.02 5.12
#